data_AF-A0A453I9C1-F1
#
_entry.id   AF-A0A453I9C1-F1
#
_cell.length_a   1.000
_cell.length_b   1.000
_cell.length_c   1.000
_cell.angle_alpha   90.00
_cell.angle_beta   90.00
_cell.angle_gamma   90.00
#
_symmetry.space_group_name_H-M   'P 1'
#
loop_
_entity.id
_entity.type
_entity.pdbx_description
1 polymer ?
#
loop_
_entity_poly.entity_id
_entity_poly.type
_entity_poly.pdbx_seq_one_letter_code
_entity_poly.pdbx_strand_id
1 'polypeptide(L)'
;MWVAHNGKTFDVPFLIFEFQRCKQEMPADWLFVDTLPIARQLVDSDGEKISSASMKTLVERYKIPVDGKAHRAMHDVTALCYVLQKLTFELKLTVPQLLEKSFRVSDITTTPPKK
;
A
#
# COMPACT_ATOMS: atom_id res chain seq x y z
N MET A 1 7.01 1.25 -10.45
CA MET A 1 6.17 1.76 -9.35
C MET A 1 5.93 0.61 -8.39
N TRP A 2 6.22 0.82 -7.12
CA TRP A 2 6.06 -0.14 -6.03
C TRP A 2 4.76 0.16 -5.30
N VAL A 3 3.99 -0.86 -4.96
CA VAL A 3 2.69 -0.69 -4.30
C VAL A 3 2.70 -1.50 -3.01
N ALA A 4 2.29 -0.88 -1.92
CA ALA A 4 2.18 -1.50 -0.62
C ALA A 4 0.92 -0.99 0.10
N HIS A 5 0.43 -1.76 1.06
CA HIS A 5 -0.70 -1.36 1.90
C HIS A 5 -0.17 -0.91 3.25
N ASN A 6 -0.35 0.37 3.57
CA ASN A 6 0.35 1.04 4.68
C ASN A 6 1.88 1.16 4.45
N GLY A 7 2.31 1.10 3.19
CA GLY A 7 3.72 1.04 2.83
C GLY A 7 4.54 2.26 3.25
N LYS A 8 3.91 3.45 3.29
CA LYS A 8 4.63 4.68 3.67
C LYS A 8 5.09 4.63 5.14
N THR A 9 4.37 3.90 6.00
CA THR A 9 4.70 3.80 7.43
C THR A 9 5.39 2.50 7.81
N PHE A 10 5.33 1.46 6.97
CA PHE A 10 5.90 0.15 7.27
C PHE A 10 6.94 -0.32 6.24
N ASP A 11 6.49 -0.75 5.05
CA ASP A 11 7.35 -1.40 4.06
C ASP A 11 8.52 -0.51 3.60
N VAL A 12 8.25 0.76 3.31
CA VAL A 12 9.28 1.67 2.78
C VAL A 12 10.32 2.05 3.84
N PRO A 13 9.95 2.44 5.08
CA PRO A 13 10.94 2.60 6.15
C PRO A 13 11.77 1.34 6.42
N PHE A 14 11.14 0.16 6.39
CA PHE A 14 11.86 -1.12 6.54
C PHE A 14 12.87 -1.33 5.40
N LEU A 15 12.46 -1.11 4.14
CA LEU A 15 13.37 -1.21 2.99
C LEU A 15 14.52 -0.22 3.08
N ILE A 16 14.27 1.05 3.44
CA ILE A 16 15.33 2.05 3.65
C ILE A 16 16.37 1.53 4.65
N PHE A 17 15.91 1.00 5.79
CA PHE A 17 16.79 0.44 6.81
C PHE A 17 17.61 -0.75 6.28
N GLU A 18 16.99 -1.68 5.54
CA GLU A 18 17.67 -2.84 4.97
C GLU A 18 18.71 -2.48 3.91
N PHE A 19 18.42 -1.50 3.04
CA PHE A 19 19.38 -0.98 2.08
C PHE A 19 20.59 -0.34 2.80
N GLN A 20 20.33 0.49 3.81
CA GLN A 20 21.39 1.09 4.64
C GLN A 20 22.24 0.03 5.36
N ARG A 21 21.60 -1.01 5.92
CA ARG A 21 22.28 -2.14 6.58
C ARG A 21 23.23 -2.87 5.62
N CYS A 22 22.83 -2.99 4.36
CA CYS A 22 23.62 -3.59 3.28
C CYS A 22 24.63 -2.62 2.64
N LYS A 23 24.75 -1.37 3.12
CA LYS A 23 25.57 -0.31 2.53
C LYS A 23 25.24 -0.06 1.05
N GLN A 24 23.96 -0.18 0.70
CA GLN A 24 23.43 0.11 -0.62
C GLN A 24 22.54 1.36 -0.54
N GLU A 25 22.53 2.15 -1.59
CA GLU A 25 21.55 3.23 -1.75
C GLU A 25 20.26 2.67 -2.33
N MET A 26 19.12 3.12 -1.80
CA MET A 26 17.83 2.79 -2.41
C MET A 26 17.66 3.63 -3.69
N PRO A 27 17.24 3.04 -4.83
CA PRO A 27 17.15 3.78 -6.08
C PRO A 27 16.20 4.99 -5.97
N ALA A 28 16.71 6.17 -6.32
CA ALA A 28 15.99 7.44 -6.16
C ALA A 28 14.81 7.61 -7.14
N ASP A 29 14.79 6.84 -8.22
CA ASP A 29 13.74 6.81 -9.23
C ASP A 29 12.57 5.86 -8.87
N TRP A 30 12.68 5.13 -7.76
CA TRP A 30 11.57 4.30 -7.27
C TRP A 30 10.43 5.17 -6.76
N LEU A 31 9.28 5.04 -7.44
CA LEU A 31 8.00 5.59 -7.02
C LEU A 31 7.20 4.56 -6.25
N PHE A 32 6.70 4.94 -5.09
CA PHE A 32 5.88 4.12 -4.19
C PHE A 32 4.46 4.64 -4.11
N VAL A 33 3.48 3.74 -4.01
CA VAL A 33 2.07 4.07 -3.76
C VAL A 33 1.61 3.35 -2.50
N ASP A 34 1.07 4.12 -1.56
CA ASP A 34 0.40 3.57 -0.38
C ASP A 34 -1.10 3.44 -0.65
N THR A 35 -1.60 2.21 -0.64
CA THR A 35 -3.02 1.94 -0.90
C THR A 35 -3.92 2.23 0.28
N LEU A 36 -3.40 2.37 1.51
CA LEU A 36 -4.23 2.60 2.69
C LEU A 36 -4.94 3.97 2.66
N PRO A 37 -4.26 5.10 2.39
CA PRO A 37 -4.92 6.40 2.23
C PRO A 37 -5.90 6.44 1.04
N ILE A 38 -5.67 5.61 0.02
CA ILE A 38 -6.57 5.48 -1.13
C ILE A 38 -7.84 4.72 -0.71
N ALA A 39 -7.69 3.58 -0.05
CA ALA A 39 -8.80 2.77 0.45
C ALA A 39 -9.70 3.52 1.45
N ARG A 40 -9.16 4.44 2.24
CA ARG A 40 -9.94 5.31 3.14
C ARG A 40 -10.89 6.28 2.44
N GLN A 41 -10.80 6.42 1.11
CA GLN A 41 -11.74 7.23 0.31
C GLN A 41 -12.98 6.42 -0.08
N LEU A 42 -12.99 5.10 0.13
CA LEU A 42 -14.16 4.27 -0.13
C LEU A 42 -15.32 4.65 0.79
N VAL A 43 -16.53 4.60 0.22
CA VAL A 43 -17.80 4.72 0.92
C VAL A 43 -18.57 3.41 0.85
N ASP A 44 -19.45 3.14 1.80
CA ASP A 44 -20.35 1.99 1.80
C ASP A 44 -21.61 2.26 0.95
N SER A 45 -22.58 1.34 1.01
CA SER A 45 -23.84 1.44 0.27
C SER A 45 -24.70 2.63 0.68
N ASP A 46 -24.53 3.12 1.90
CA ASP A 46 -25.27 4.25 2.45
C ASP A 46 -24.57 5.59 2.14
N GLY A 47 -23.41 5.53 1.47
CA GLY A 47 -22.58 6.68 1.13
C GLY A 47 -21.65 7.12 2.27
N GLU A 48 -21.60 6.36 3.36
CA GLU A 48 -20.77 6.66 4.52
C GLU A 48 -19.36 6.11 4.37
N LYS A 49 -18.37 6.73 5.02
CA LYS A 49 -16.98 6.23 4.94
C LYS A 49 -16.88 4.84 5.55
N ILE A 50 -16.10 3.96 4.91
CA ILE A 50 -15.85 2.63 5.45
C ILE A 50 -15.21 2.70 6.84
N SER A 51 -15.67 1.84 7.76
CA SER A 51 -15.20 1.80 9.15
C SER A 51 -13.75 1.33 9.29
N SER A 52 -13.27 0.51 8.35
CA SER A 52 -11.90 0.01 8.32
C SER A 52 -11.42 -0.19 6.88
N ALA A 53 -10.22 0.32 6.60
CA ALA A 53 -9.53 0.15 5.33
C ALA A 53 -8.39 -0.88 5.43
N SER A 54 -8.46 -1.80 6.40
CA SER A 54 -7.43 -2.84 6.56
C SER A 54 -7.43 -3.83 5.40
N MET A 55 -6.28 -4.45 5.12
CA MET A 55 -6.18 -5.48 4.07
C MET A 55 -7.23 -6.58 4.22
N LYS A 56 -7.44 -7.08 5.44
CA LYS A 56 -8.46 -8.10 5.74
C LYS A 56 -9.86 -7.62 5.35
N THR A 57 -10.23 -6.42 5.78
CA THR A 57 -11.55 -5.83 5.48
C THR A 57 -11.76 -5.64 3.98
N LEU A 58 -10.74 -5.23 3.23
CA LEU A 58 -10.82 -5.05 1.79
C LEU A 58 -10.95 -6.39 1.05
N VAL A 59 -10.21 -7.42 1.47
CA VAL A 59 -10.32 -8.79 0.94
C VAL A 59 -11.73 -9.34 1.14
N GLU A 60 -12.29 -9.17 2.34
CA GLU A 60 -13.66 -9.58 2.67
C GLU A 60 -14.70 -8.81 1.85
N ARG A 61 -14.59 -7.47 1.79
CA ARG A 61 -15.48 -6.59 1.01
C ARG A 61 -15.54 -6.98 -0.46
N TYR A 62 -14.39 -7.20 -1.07
CA TYR A 62 -14.29 -7.54 -2.49
C TYR A 62 -14.48 -9.02 -2.79
N LYS A 63 -14.71 -9.86 -1.77
CA LYS A 63 -14.87 -11.31 -1.88
C LYS A 63 -13.72 -11.94 -2.67
N ILE A 64 -12.50 -11.51 -2.39
CA ILE A 64 -11.31 -11.97 -3.11
C ILE A 64 -11.01 -13.41 -2.65
N PRO A 65 -10.95 -14.40 -3.56
CA PRO A 65 -10.61 -15.77 -3.23
C PRO A 65 -9.09 -15.86 -3.03
N VAL A 66 -8.62 -15.64 -1.79
CA VAL A 66 -7.21 -15.82 -1.46
C VAL A 66 -7.05 -17.16 -0.73
N ASP A 67 -6.41 -18.13 -1.38
CA ASP A 67 -6.12 -19.44 -0.80
C ASP A 67 -4.82 -19.41 0.02
N GLY A 68 -4.81 -20.11 1.17
CA GLY A 68 -3.63 -20.33 2.00
C GLY A 68 -3.61 -19.58 3.34
N LYS A 69 -2.52 -19.75 4.10
CA LYS A 69 -2.33 -19.02 5.37
C LYS A 69 -1.94 -17.56 5.07
N ALA A 70 -2.70 -16.63 5.64
CA ALA A 70 -2.34 -15.22 5.75
C ALA A 70 -0.93 -15.05 6.37
N HIS A 71 -0.26 -13.93 6.08
CA HIS A 71 1.08 -13.57 6.59
C HIS A 71 2.28 -14.24 5.89
N ARG A 72 2.12 -14.70 4.65
CA ARG A 72 3.27 -14.92 3.77
C ARG A 72 3.34 -13.79 2.76
N ALA A 73 4.53 -13.25 2.53
CA ALA A 73 4.74 -12.10 1.63
C ALA A 73 4.04 -12.30 0.27
N MET A 74 4.15 -13.48 -0.35
CA MET A 74 3.51 -13.77 -1.63
C MET A 74 1.97 -13.75 -1.57
N HIS A 75 1.39 -14.21 -0.46
CA HIS A 75 -0.06 -14.20 -0.27
C HIS A 75 -0.57 -12.77 -0.08
N ASP A 76 0.14 -11.97 0.73
CA ASP A 76 -0.20 -10.56 0.96
C ASP A 76 -0.07 -9.73 -0.33
N VAL A 77 0.95 -9.99 -1.15
CA VAL A 77 1.10 -9.39 -2.48
C VAL A 77 -0.03 -9.80 -3.42
N THR A 78 -0.40 -11.08 -3.45
CA THR A 78 -1.51 -11.57 -4.30
C THR A 78 -2.83 -10.90 -3.92
N ALA A 79 -3.13 -10.83 -2.61
CA ALA A 79 -4.30 -10.12 -2.11
C ALA A 79 -4.25 -8.63 -2.49
N LEU A 80 -3.11 -7.96 -2.31
CA LEU A 80 -2.93 -6.56 -2.67
C LEU A 80 -3.14 -6.30 -4.16
N CYS A 81 -2.72 -7.20 -5.05
CA CYS A 81 -2.97 -7.05 -6.50
C CYS A 81 -4.47 -6.99 -6.81
N TYR A 82 -5.26 -7.91 -6.26
CA TYR A 82 -6.71 -7.92 -6.46
C TYR A 82 -7.39 -6.72 -5.78
N VAL A 83 -6.97 -6.38 -4.56
CA VAL A 83 -7.49 -5.20 -3.85
C VAL A 83 -7.22 -3.93 -4.65
N LEU A 84 -5.99 -3.74 -5.15
CA LEU A 84 -5.63 -2.57 -5.96
C LEU A 84 -6.51 -2.49 -7.21
N GLN A 85 -6.71 -3.59 -7.93
CA GLN A 85 -7.56 -3.64 -9.12
C GLN A 85 -9.00 -3.22 -8.82
N LYS A 86 -9.59 -3.75 -7.74
CA LYS A 86 -10.96 -3.42 -7.34
C LYS A 86 -11.07 -1.99 -6.85
N LEU A 87 -10.10 -1.54 -6.06
CA LEU A 87 -10.02 -0.20 -5.51
C LEU A 87 -9.92 0.87 -6.60
N THR A 88 -9.06 0.67 -7.60
CA THR A 88 -8.92 1.63 -8.72
C THR A 88 -10.15 1.65 -9.60
N PHE A 89 -10.81 0.50 -9.79
CA PHE A 89 -12.07 0.43 -10.53
C PHE A 89 -13.19 1.19 -9.81
N GLU A 90 -13.40 0.92 -8.52
CA GLU A 90 -14.48 1.54 -7.73
C GLU A 90 -14.30 3.05 -7.58
N LEU A 91 -13.07 3.50 -7.29
CA LEU A 91 -12.75 4.92 -7.17
C LEU A 91 -12.51 5.62 -8.52
N LYS A 92 -12.64 4.90 -9.64
CA LYS A 92 -12.37 5.41 -11.00
C LYS A 92 -10.99 6.08 -11.11
N LEU A 93 -9.98 5.50 -10.45
CA LEU A 93 -8.62 6.02 -10.42
C LEU A 93 -7.89 5.68 -11.71
N THR A 94 -7.36 6.71 -12.35
CA THR A 94 -6.50 6.61 -13.52
C THR A 94 -5.03 6.45 -13.13
N VAL A 95 -4.19 6.00 -14.07
CA VAL A 95 -2.74 5.90 -13.86
C VAL A 95 -2.10 7.25 -13.48
N PRO A 96 -2.41 8.39 -14.14
CA PRO A 96 -1.90 9.69 -13.71
C PRO A 96 -2.26 10.04 -12.26
N GLN A 97 -3.49 9.78 -11.83
CA GLN A 97 -3.91 10.03 -10.44
C GLN A 97 -3.19 9.12 -9.43
N LEU A 98 -2.80 7.91 -9.82
CA LEU A 98 -1.94 7.05 -8.98
C LEU A 98 -0.51 7.61 -8.89
N LEU A 99 0.02 8.15 -9.98
CA LEU A 99 1.33 8.81 -9.99
C LEU A 99 1.35 10.06 -9.12
N GLU A 100 0.30 10.88 -9.16
CA GLU A 100 0.14 12.05 -8.28
C GLU A 100 0.09 11.67 -6.79
N LYS A 101 -0.45 10.48 -6.48
CA LYS A 101 -0.51 9.93 -5.11
C LYS A 101 0.75 9.15 -4.73
N SER A 102 1.72 9.01 -5.64
CA SER A 102 2.96 8.32 -5.38
C SER A 102 3.97 9.21 -4.65
N PHE A 103 4.95 8.60 -4.00
CA PHE A 103 6.01 9.28 -3.28
C PHE A 103 7.35 8.60 -3.54
N ARG A 104 8.44 9.36 -3.34
CA ARG A 104 9.81 8.89 -3.34
C ARG A 104 10.35 8.77 -1.92
N VAL A 105 11.51 8.13 -1.82
CA VAL A 105 12.28 8.01 -0.57
C VAL A 105 12.57 9.35 0.06
N SER A 106 12.93 10.34 -0.76
CA SER A 106 13.19 11.72 -0.35
C SER A 106 12.01 12.39 0.37
N ASP A 107 10.79 11.87 0.16
CA ASP A 107 9.56 12.45 0.69
C ASP A 107 9.22 11.89 2.08
N ILE A 108 9.97 10.89 2.57
CA ILE A 108 9.84 10.34 3.91
C ILE A 108 10.77 11.09 4.86
N THR A 109 10.19 11.77 5.84
CA THR A 109 10.94 12.27 7.00
C THR A 109 11.26 11.08 7.91
N THR A 110 12.45 10.49 7.77
CA THR A 110 12.89 9.44 8.69
C THR A 110 13.31 10.09 10.01
N THR A 111 12.47 10.01 11.04
CA THR A 111 12.95 10.22 12.42
C THR A 111 13.76 8.98 12.79
N PRO A 112 15.04 9.11 13.20
CA PRO A 112 15.82 7.95 13.59
C PRO A 112 15.11 7.22 14.76
N PRO A 113 15.07 5.88 14.76
CA PRO A 113 14.51 5.14 15.89
C PRO A 113 15.27 5.52 17.16
N LYS A 114 14.52 5.86 18.22
CA LYS A 114 15.13 6.11 19.53
C LYS A 114 15.83 4.82 19.99
N LYS A 115 17.13 4.94 20.29
CA LYS A 115 17.94 3.88 20.90
C LYS A 115 17.40 3.48 22.26
#